data_AF-V9H090-F1
#
_entry.id   AF-V9H090-F1
#
_cell.length_a   1.000
_cell.length_b   1.000
_cell.length_c   1.000
_cell.angle_alpha   90.00
_cell.angle_beta   90.00
_cell.angle_gamma   90.00
#
_symmetry.space_group_name_H-M   'P 1'
#
loop_
_entity.id
_entity.type
_entity.pdbx_description
1 polymer ?
#
loop_
_entity_poly.entity_id
_entity_poly.type
_entity_poly.pdbx_seq_one_letter_code
_entity_poly.pdbx_strand_id
1 'polypeptide(L)'
;KSAVAGYYLNHGEWPENNTSAGVASSDKIKGKYVQKVEVAKGVVTAQMASTGVNKEIQGKKLSLWAKRQDGSVKWFCGQPVTRNDAKADDVKADAANAIETKHLPSTCRDESSAT
;
A
#
# COMPACT_ATOMS: atom_id res chain seq x y z
N LYS A 1 -2.55 -8.04 2.07
CA LYS A 1 -3.99 -7.74 2.22
C LYS A 1 -4.61 -8.48 3.40
N SER A 2 -4.64 -9.81 3.41
CA SER A 2 -5.31 -10.60 4.47
C SER A 2 -4.81 -10.28 5.87
N ALA A 3 -3.49 -10.21 6.07
CA ALA A 3 -2.89 -9.87 7.36
C ALA A 3 -3.31 -8.47 7.88
N VAL A 4 -3.27 -7.46 7.02
CA VAL A 4 -3.67 -6.08 7.35
C VAL A 4 -5.17 -5.98 7.65
N ALA A 5 -6.01 -6.63 6.84
CA ALA A 5 -7.45 -6.65 7.06
C ALA A 5 -7.83 -7.41 8.34
N GLY A 6 -7.21 -8.58 8.58
CA GLY A 6 -7.42 -9.36 9.79
C GLY A 6 -6.98 -8.61 11.05
N TYR A 7 -5.87 -7.88 11.00
CA TYR A 7 -5.44 -7.02 12.10
C TYR A 7 -6.51 -5.97 12.41
N TYR A 8 -6.98 -5.23 11.40
CA TYR A 8 -8.03 -4.22 11.58
C TYR A 8 -9.31 -4.80 12.18
N LEU A 9 -9.79 -5.94 11.68
CA LEU A 9 -11.00 -6.57 12.20
C LEU A 9 -10.86 -7.05 13.65
N ASN A 10 -9.64 -7.40 14.09
CA ASN A 10 -9.38 -7.86 15.45
C ASN A 10 -9.07 -6.72 16.45
N HIS A 11 -8.56 -5.57 15.97
CA HIS A 11 -8.03 -4.50 16.83
C HIS A 11 -8.79 -3.18 16.69
N GLY A 12 -9.62 -3.02 15.65
CA GLY A 12 -10.35 -1.79 15.37
C GLY A 12 -9.47 -0.64 14.83
N GLU A 13 -8.20 -0.91 14.53
CA GLU A 13 -7.24 0.05 13.96
C GLU A 13 -6.29 -0.65 12.99
N TRP A 14 -5.72 0.11 12.08
CA TRP A 14 -4.78 -0.39 11.08
C TRP A 14 -3.41 -0.69 11.72
N PRO A 15 -2.71 -1.75 11.28
CA PRO A 15 -1.39 -2.07 11.83
C PRO A 15 -0.38 -0.97 11.50
N GLU A 16 0.30 -0.45 12.53
CA GLU A 16 1.29 0.63 12.39
C GLU A 16 2.43 0.25 11.44
N ASN A 17 2.85 -1.02 11.43
CA ASN A 17 3.97 -1.51 10.62
C ASN A 17 3.82 -2.99 10.22
N ASN A 18 4.80 -3.51 9.47
CA ASN A 18 4.88 -4.92 9.04
C ASN A 18 4.80 -5.91 10.22
N THR A 19 5.50 -5.64 11.31
CA THR A 19 5.54 -6.51 12.49
C THR A 19 4.17 -6.56 13.18
N SER A 20 3.52 -5.42 13.38
CA SER A 20 2.14 -5.36 13.91
C SER A 20 1.18 -6.14 13.02
N ALA A 21 1.32 -6.02 11.69
CA ALA A 21 0.52 -6.78 10.75
C ALA A 21 0.82 -8.30 10.76
N GLY A 22 1.86 -8.76 11.46
CA GLY A 22 2.26 -10.17 11.49
C GLY A 22 2.90 -10.64 10.18
N VAL A 23 3.57 -9.76 9.43
CA VAL A 23 4.28 -10.10 8.19
C VAL A 23 5.78 -9.83 8.31
N ALA A 24 6.56 -10.38 7.38
CA ALA A 24 8.00 -10.16 7.31
C ALA A 24 8.37 -8.66 7.25
N SER A 25 9.56 -8.31 7.74
CA SER A 25 10.08 -6.95 7.64
C SER A 25 10.15 -6.48 6.18
N SER A 26 10.04 -5.17 5.96
CA SER A 26 9.80 -4.62 4.62
C SER A 26 10.91 -4.98 3.61
N ASP A 27 12.16 -5.03 4.05
CA ASP A 27 13.35 -5.40 3.28
C ASP A 27 13.41 -6.90 2.88
N LYS A 28 12.60 -7.73 3.53
CA LYS A 28 12.49 -9.17 3.25
C LYS A 28 11.35 -9.49 2.28
N ILE A 29 10.36 -8.62 2.16
CA ILE A 29 9.29 -8.75 1.17
C ILE A 29 9.75 -8.13 -0.15
N LYS A 30 10.48 -8.92 -0.94
CA LYS A 30 11.09 -8.50 -2.21
C LYS A 30 10.96 -9.58 -3.28
N GLY A 31 11.18 -9.19 -4.53
CA GLY A 31 11.12 -10.10 -5.68
C GLY A 31 11.88 -9.56 -6.87
N LYS A 32 11.75 -10.21 -8.03
CA LYS A 32 12.50 -9.86 -9.26
C LYS A 32 12.42 -8.37 -9.61
N TYR A 33 11.24 -7.76 -9.42
CA TYR A 33 10.97 -6.37 -9.79
C TYR A 33 10.62 -5.46 -8.60
N VAL A 34 10.60 -6.01 -7.38
CA VAL A 34 10.16 -5.31 -6.17
C VAL A 34 11.30 -5.29 -5.17
N GLN A 35 11.70 -4.10 -4.74
CA GLN A 35 12.78 -3.89 -3.79
C GLN A 35 12.34 -4.17 -2.35
N LYS A 36 11.17 -3.66 -1.96
CA LYS A 36 10.58 -3.83 -0.63
C LYS A 36 9.07 -3.62 -0.67
N VAL A 37 8.38 -4.16 0.34
CA VAL A 37 6.97 -3.87 0.59
C VAL A 37 6.80 -3.46 2.05
N GLU A 38 6.33 -2.24 2.24
CA GLU A 38 6.18 -1.63 3.54
C GLU A 38 4.70 -1.53 3.90
N VAL A 39 4.38 -1.85 5.15
CA VAL A 39 3.10 -1.54 5.76
C VAL A 39 3.31 -0.35 6.67
N ALA A 40 2.52 0.71 6.49
CA ALA A 40 2.52 1.88 7.36
C ALA A 40 1.07 2.26 7.65
N LYS A 41 0.64 2.09 8.90
CA LYS A 41 -0.75 2.32 9.34
C LYS A 41 -1.75 1.64 8.39
N GLY A 42 -1.50 0.39 8.02
CA GLY A 42 -2.32 -0.40 7.09
C GLY A 42 -2.29 0.01 5.61
N VAL A 43 -1.56 1.06 5.21
CA VAL A 43 -1.23 1.29 3.80
C VAL A 43 -0.07 0.37 3.44
N VAL A 44 -0.22 -0.37 2.35
CA VAL A 44 0.80 -1.28 1.81
C VAL A 44 1.45 -0.64 0.60
N THR A 45 2.71 -0.21 0.73
CA THR A 45 3.46 0.45 -0.34
C THR A 45 4.53 -0.48 -0.89
N ALA A 46 4.47 -0.75 -2.19
CA ALA A 46 5.49 -1.51 -2.89
C ALA A 46 6.45 -0.54 -3.60
N GLN A 47 7.76 -0.75 -3.42
CA GLN A 47 8.80 -0.02 -4.15
C GLN A 47 9.40 -0.91 -5.23
N MET A 48 9.43 -0.41 -6.46
CA MET A 48 10.04 -1.10 -7.59
C MET A 48 11.56 -1.15 -7.46
N ALA A 49 12.17 -2.22 -7.97
CA ALA A 49 13.62 -2.36 -8.01
C ALA A 49 14.30 -1.21 -8.79
N SER A 50 15.54 -0.90 -8.44
CA SER A 50 16.36 0.07 -9.15
C SER A 50 16.98 -0.51 -10.43
N THR A 51 17.00 -1.83 -10.58
CA THR A 51 17.59 -2.55 -11.72
C THR A 51 16.63 -3.63 -12.23
N GLY A 52 16.73 -3.99 -13.51
CA GLY A 52 15.92 -5.07 -14.09
C GLY A 52 14.44 -4.72 -14.28
N VAL A 53 14.09 -3.42 -14.20
CA VAL A 53 12.76 -2.86 -14.50
C VAL A 53 12.88 -1.73 -15.53
N ASN A 54 11.75 -1.38 -16.16
CA ASN A 54 11.69 -0.24 -17.09
C ASN A 54 12.17 1.05 -16.40
N LYS A 55 12.98 1.85 -17.10
CA LYS A 55 13.55 3.12 -16.63
C LYS A 55 12.50 4.06 -16.03
N GLU A 56 11.30 4.09 -16.60
CA GLU A 56 10.21 4.96 -16.18
C GLU A 56 9.56 4.53 -14.84
N ILE A 57 9.88 3.34 -14.31
CA ILE A 57 9.35 2.84 -13.03
C ILE A 57 10.43 2.49 -12.00
N GLN A 58 11.72 2.73 -12.30
CA GLN A 58 12.82 2.41 -11.39
C GLN A 58 12.69 3.17 -10.07
N GLY A 59 12.71 2.45 -8.95
CA GLY A 59 12.59 3.02 -7.61
C GLY A 59 11.22 3.67 -7.30
N LYS A 60 10.29 3.66 -8.25
CA LYS A 60 8.94 4.23 -8.09
C LYS A 60 8.06 3.34 -7.23
N LYS A 61 6.93 3.88 -6.79
CA LYS A 61 6.04 3.27 -5.80
C LYS A 61 4.59 3.22 -6.28
N LEU A 62 3.87 2.22 -5.78
CA LEU A 62 2.41 2.16 -5.76
C LEU A 62 1.95 1.78 -4.36
N SER A 63 0.71 2.09 -4.02
CA SER A 63 0.12 1.71 -2.74
C SER A 63 -1.19 0.96 -2.90
N LEU A 64 -1.44 0.09 -1.94
CA LEU A 64 -2.72 -0.52 -1.69
C LEU A 64 -3.18 -0.08 -0.30
N TRP A 65 -4.40 0.40 -0.20
CA TRP A 65 -5.00 0.77 1.07
C TRP A 65 -6.41 0.20 1.12
N ALA A 66 -6.97 0.15 2.32
CA ALA A 66 -8.34 -0.26 2.50
C ALA A 66 -9.10 0.74 3.37
N LYS A 67 -10.40 0.84 3.15
CA LYS A 67 -11.35 1.57 3.99
C LYS A 67 -12.35 0.58 4.58
N ARG A 68 -12.82 0.83 5.80
CA ARG A 68 -13.89 0.03 6.40
C ARG A 68 -15.20 0.18 5.61
N GLN A 69 -15.93 -0.92 5.48
CA GLN A 69 -17.26 -1.00 4.87
C GLN A 69 -18.08 -2.04 5.64
N ASP A 70 -19.02 -1.60 6.49
CA ASP A 70 -20.05 -2.42 7.17
C ASP A 70 -19.63 -3.86 7.53
N GLY A 71 -18.67 -3.99 8.45
CA GLY A 71 -18.19 -5.30 8.92
C GLY A 71 -17.12 -5.96 8.04
N SER A 72 -16.69 -5.28 6.97
CA SER A 72 -15.62 -5.69 6.07
C SER A 72 -14.69 -4.51 5.75
N VAL A 73 -13.73 -4.74 4.84
CA VAL A 73 -12.87 -3.69 4.31
C VAL A 73 -12.86 -3.76 2.77
N LYS A 74 -12.92 -2.60 2.12
CA LYS A 74 -12.76 -2.47 0.67
C LYS A 74 -11.35 -2.01 0.34
N TRP A 75 -10.69 -2.72 -0.57
CA TRP A 75 -9.33 -2.42 -1.00
C TRP A 75 -9.31 -1.55 -2.25
N PHE A 76 -8.33 -0.66 -2.29
CA PHE A 76 -7.99 0.21 -3.40
C PHE A 76 -6.53 0.02 -3.77
N CYS A 77 -6.18 0.38 -5.00
CA CYS A 77 -4.83 0.29 -5.54
C CYS A 77 -4.57 1.47 -6.46
N GLY A 78 -3.44 2.14 -6.26
CA GLY A 78 -3.13 3.33 -7.04
C GLY A 78 -1.75 3.88 -6.76
N GLN A 79 -1.60 5.17 -7.08
CA GLN A 79 -0.41 5.93 -6.71
C GLN A 79 -0.19 5.93 -5.18
N PRO A 80 1.01 6.27 -4.70
CA PRO A 80 1.28 6.19 -3.28
C PRO A 80 0.36 7.10 -2.48
N VAL A 81 -0.01 6.62 -1.31
CA VAL A 81 -0.85 7.33 -0.36
C VAL A 81 -0.26 7.16 1.03
N THR A 82 -0.61 8.05 1.94
CA THR A 82 -0.27 7.94 3.35
C THR A 82 -1.52 8.03 4.19
N ARG A 83 -1.46 7.39 5.36
CA ARG A 83 -2.49 7.48 6.38
C ARG A 83 -1.93 8.23 7.57
N ASN A 84 -2.67 9.25 8.02
CA ASN A 84 -2.22 10.10 9.12
C ASN A 84 -2.23 9.37 10.47
N ASP A 85 -3.22 8.52 10.71
CA ASP A 85 -3.47 7.84 11.99
C ASP A 85 -3.97 6.41 11.74
N ALA A 86 -3.55 5.44 12.56
CA ALA A 86 -3.99 4.05 12.42
C ALA A 86 -5.50 3.84 12.57
N LYS A 87 -6.23 4.75 13.22
CA LYS A 87 -7.69 4.67 13.34
C LYS A 87 -8.44 5.33 12.18
N ALA A 88 -7.74 6.09 11.33
CA ALA A 88 -8.35 6.74 10.19
C ALA A 88 -8.61 5.73 9.05
N ASP A 89 -9.77 5.78 8.42
CA ASP A 89 -10.01 5.01 7.20
C ASP A 89 -9.46 5.73 5.95
N ASP A 90 -9.57 7.05 5.93
CA ASP A 90 -9.09 7.87 4.82
C ASP A 90 -7.57 7.93 4.71
N VAL A 91 -7.13 8.18 3.47
CA VAL A 91 -5.73 8.33 3.09
C VAL A 91 -5.57 9.63 2.30
N LYS A 92 -4.34 10.15 2.25
CA LYS A 92 -3.96 11.30 1.42
C LYS A 92 -2.97 10.87 0.36
N ALA A 93 -3.05 11.49 -0.81
CA ALA A 93 -2.05 11.28 -1.86
C ALA A 93 -0.63 11.59 -1.37
N ASP A 94 0.31 10.72 -1.71
CA ASP A 94 1.75 10.91 -1.57
C ASP A 94 2.37 10.78 -2.97
N ALA A 95 2.54 11.92 -3.64
CA ALA A 95 3.05 11.92 -5.01
C ALA A 95 4.55 11.55 -5.10
N ALA A 96 5.24 11.34 -3.98
CA ALA A 96 6.67 11.08 -3.97
C ALA A 96 7.01 9.75 -4.66
N ASN A 97 7.75 9.86 -5.78
CA ASN A 97 8.18 8.72 -6.58
C ASN A 97 7.02 7.84 -7.07
N ALA A 98 5.86 8.43 -7.36
CA ALA A 98 4.69 7.70 -7.83
C ALA A 98 4.90 7.09 -9.22
N ILE A 99 4.52 5.83 -9.40
CA ILE A 99 4.38 5.24 -10.75
C ILE A 99 3.34 6.05 -11.53
N GLU A 100 3.67 6.43 -12.76
CA GLU A 100 2.72 7.13 -13.63
C GLU A 100 1.55 6.22 -14.00
N THR A 101 0.35 6.78 -14.05
CA THR A 101 -0.90 6.04 -14.29
C THR A 101 -0.86 5.18 -15.56
N LYS A 102 -0.13 5.60 -16.59
CA LYS A 102 0.05 4.83 -17.84
C LYS A 102 0.73 3.47 -17.62
N HIS A 103 1.53 3.32 -16.57
CA HIS A 103 2.20 2.06 -16.20
C HIS A 103 1.43 1.26 -15.14
N LEU A 104 0.37 1.83 -14.56
CA LEU A 104 -0.50 1.09 -13.66
C LEU A 104 -1.53 0.28 -14.46
N PRO A 105 -1.79 -0.98 -14.08
CA PRO A 105 -2.93 -1.72 -14.59
C PRO A 105 -4.24 -0.94 -14.39
N SER A 106 -5.24 -1.16 -15.23
CA SER A 106 -6.54 -0.46 -15.13
C SER A 106 -7.20 -0.61 -13.75
N THR A 107 -6.98 -1.74 -13.08
CA THR A 107 -7.49 -2.07 -11.75
C THR A 107 -6.66 -1.50 -10.59
N CYS A 108 -5.62 -0.71 -10.87
CA CYS A 108 -4.78 -0.08 -9.87
C CYS A 108 -4.59 1.41 -10.17
N ARG A 109 -5.69 2.12 -10.44
CA ARG A 109 -5.72 3.55 -10.75
C ARG A 109 -6.69 4.31 -9.86
N ASP A 110 -6.97 3.77 -8.67
CA ASP A 110 -7.85 4.42 -7.71
C ASP A 110 -7.21 5.73 -7.21
N GLU A 111 -8.02 6.77 -7.08
CA GLU A 111 -7.63 8.00 -6.41
C GLU A 111 -7.67 7.82 -4.88
N SER A 112 -6.88 8.59 -4.13
CA SER A 112 -6.88 8.52 -2.65
C SER A 112 -8.26 8.77 -2.02
N SER A 113 -9.11 9.51 -2.74
CA SER A 113 -10.49 9.85 -2.39
C SER A 113 -11.52 8.76 -2.73
N ALA A 114 -11.12 7.67 -3.39
CA ALA A 114 -12.04 6.60 -3.78
C ALA A 114 -12.82 6.03 -2.57
N THR A 115 -14.09 5.67 -2.81
CA THR A 115 -15.04 5.14 -1.82
C THR A 115 -15.61 3.81 -2.29
#